data_AF-V4KSE6-F1
#
_entry.id   AF-V4KSE6-F1
#
_cell.length_a   1.000
_cell.length_b   1.000
_cell.length_c   1.000
_cell.angle_alpha   90.00
_cell.angle_beta   90.00
_cell.angle_gamma   90.00
#
_symmetry.space_group_name_H-M   'P 1'
#
loop_
_entity.id
_entity.type
_entity.pdbx_description
1 polymer ?
#
loop_
_entity_poly.entity_id
_entity_poly.type
_entity_poly.pdbx_seq_one_letter_code
_entity_poly.pdbx_strand_id
1 'polypeptide(L)'
;MELIQHMGTMQYMAHKAGLAIDSRNQPLASFYMHEIEEVIEKLKTVESYDGYPIASLVQSKLMPSFEKLEQAVTAVDWEDADSQFEKLLASCNTCHQATEHSFIRVRRTTANPFMQSFDPQR
;
A
#
# COMPACT_ATOMS: atom_id res chain seq x y z
N MET A 1 9.74 14.78 6.38
CA MET A 1 9.38 13.61 7.19
C MET A 1 10.50 12.60 7.03
N GLU A 2 10.87 11.93 8.10
CA GLU A 2 11.82 10.82 8.03
C GLU A 2 11.19 9.64 7.28
N LEU A 3 12.02 8.76 6.69
CA LEU A 3 11.53 7.58 5.96
C LEU A 3 10.55 6.76 6.80
N ILE A 4 10.84 6.56 8.09
CA ILE A 4 9.99 5.80 9.00
C ILE A 4 8.57 6.38 9.14
N GLN A 5 8.42 7.69 9.03
CA GLN A 5 7.10 8.34 9.08
C GLN A 5 6.31 8.05 7.81
N HIS A 6 6.96 8.09 6.64
CA HIS A 6 6.32 7.70 5.38
C HIS A 6 5.93 6.22 5.37
N MET A 7 6.81 5.34 5.85
CA MET A 7 6.52 3.90 5.95
C MET A 7 5.38 3.61 6.92
N GLY A 8 5.32 4.32 8.05
CA GLY A 8 4.20 4.23 8.99
C GLY A 8 2.87 4.63 8.35
N THR A 9 2.83 5.76 7.64
CA THR A 9 1.64 6.19 6.90
C THR A 9 1.28 5.21 5.79
N MET A 10 2.26 4.71 5.03
CA MET A 10 2.06 3.70 3.99
C MET A 10 1.37 2.46 4.55
N GLN A 11 1.88 1.91 5.65
CA GLN A 11 1.30 0.72 6.28
C GLN A 11 -0.11 0.98 6.82
N TYR A 12 -0.35 2.16 7.39
CA TYR A 12 -1.66 2.55 7.88
C TYR A 12 -2.70 2.66 6.74
N MET A 13 -2.35 3.35 5.65
CA MET A 13 -3.26 3.51 4.51
C MET A 13 -3.45 2.20 3.75
N ALA A 14 -2.40 1.39 3.58
CA ALA A 14 -2.51 0.07 2.97
C ALA A 14 -3.44 -0.86 3.76
N HIS A 15 -3.37 -0.87 5.10
CA HIS A 15 -4.30 -1.68 5.90
C HIS A 15 -5.74 -1.24 5.69
N LYS A 16 -6.00 0.08 5.70
CA LYS A 16 -7.33 0.62 5.45
C LYS A 16 -7.84 0.34 4.03
N ALA A 17 -6.98 0.41 3.03
CA ALA A 17 -7.29 0.00 1.67
C ALA A 17 -7.69 -1.48 1.60
N GLY A 18 -6.93 -2.36 2.24
CA GLY A 18 -7.23 -3.79 2.32
C GLY A 18 -8.61 -4.06 2.92
N LEU A 19 -8.94 -3.41 4.05
CA LEU A 19 -10.25 -3.53 4.68
C LEU A 19 -11.39 -2.99 3.80
N ALA A 20 -11.14 -1.93 3.03
CA ALA A 20 -12.11 -1.38 2.08
C ALA A 20 -12.34 -2.32 0.88
N ILE A 21 -11.28 -2.96 0.37
CA ILE A 21 -11.35 -4.00 -0.68
C ILE A 21 -12.10 -5.23 -0.16
N ASP A 22 -11.77 -5.70 1.05
CA ASP A 22 -12.45 -6.83 1.72
C ASP A 22 -13.97 -6.57 1.83
N SER A 23 -14.35 -5.34 2.12
CA SER A 23 -15.74 -4.90 2.26
C SER A 23 -16.40 -4.48 0.94
N ARG A 24 -15.65 -4.51 -0.18
CA ARG A 24 -16.07 -4.07 -1.52
C ARG A 24 -16.65 -2.65 -1.53
N ASN A 25 -16.08 -1.77 -0.72
CA ASN A 25 -16.51 -0.39 -0.58
C ASN A 25 -15.74 0.51 -1.55
N GLN A 26 -16.29 0.69 -2.76
CA GLN A 26 -15.62 1.41 -3.85
C GLN A 26 -15.19 2.83 -3.49
N PRO A 27 -16.05 3.71 -2.93
CA PRO A 27 -15.62 5.07 -2.59
C PRO A 27 -14.45 5.07 -1.60
N LEU A 28 -14.48 4.16 -0.64
CA LEU A 28 -13.46 4.08 0.39
C LEU A 28 -12.15 3.46 -0.13
N ALA A 29 -12.24 2.44 -0.97
CA ALA A 29 -11.07 1.84 -1.62
C ALA A 29 -10.37 2.85 -2.52
N SER A 30 -11.11 3.56 -3.37
CA SER A 30 -10.57 4.62 -4.22
C SER A 30 -9.95 5.77 -3.41
N PHE A 31 -10.58 6.17 -2.30
CA PHE A 31 -10.00 7.17 -1.39
C PHE A 31 -8.63 6.71 -0.87
N TYR A 32 -8.51 5.47 -0.40
CA TYR A 32 -7.23 4.97 0.10
C TYR A 32 -6.20 4.68 -0.99
N MET A 33 -6.60 4.42 -2.24
CA MET A 33 -5.65 4.38 -3.35
C MET A 33 -4.97 5.74 -3.51
N HIS A 34 -5.74 6.84 -3.53
CA HIS A 34 -5.19 8.19 -3.63
C HIS A 34 -4.24 8.52 -2.47
N GLU A 35 -4.62 8.19 -1.22
CA GLU A 35 -3.75 8.43 -0.07
C GLU A 35 -2.45 7.61 -0.11
N ILE A 36 -2.50 6.39 -0.66
CA ILE A 36 -1.28 5.58 -0.90
C ILE A 36 -0.41 6.22 -1.98
N GLU A 37 -1.00 6.68 -3.09
CA GLU A 37 -0.30 7.35 -4.18
C GLU A 37 0.45 8.59 -3.68
N GLU A 38 -0.19 9.43 -2.88
CA GLU A 38 0.45 10.60 -2.26
C GLU A 38 1.67 10.21 -1.41
N VAL A 39 1.60 9.12 -0.66
CA VAL A 39 2.76 8.61 0.10
C VAL A 39 3.85 8.09 -0.85
N ILE A 40 3.50 7.40 -1.93
CA ILE A 40 4.45 6.96 -2.96
C ILE A 40 5.18 8.15 -3.58
N GLU A 41 4.46 9.22 -3.93
CA GLU A 41 5.04 10.45 -4.47
C GLU A 41 6.02 11.10 -3.49
N LYS A 42 5.71 11.11 -2.19
CA LYS A 42 6.71 11.57 -1.20
C LYS A 42 7.92 10.65 -1.12
N LEU A 43 7.73 9.33 -1.20
CA LEU A 43 8.84 8.37 -1.15
C LEU A 43 9.79 8.48 -2.35
N LYS A 44 9.29 8.88 -3.52
CA LYS A 44 10.13 9.19 -4.68
C LYS A 44 11.11 10.35 -4.43
N THR A 45 10.86 11.19 -3.42
CA THR A 45 11.78 12.29 -3.05
C THR A 45 12.85 11.88 -2.03
N VAL A 46 12.76 10.67 -1.45
CA VAL A 46 13.76 10.12 -0.54
C VAL A 46 14.85 9.43 -1.37
N GLU A 47 15.95 10.13 -1.64
CA GLU A 47 17.02 9.59 -2.49
C GLU A 47 17.64 8.33 -1.91
N SER A 48 17.97 8.35 -0.61
CA SER A 48 18.57 7.20 0.07
C SER A 48 18.25 7.15 1.56
N TYR A 49 18.41 5.96 2.13
CA TYR A 49 18.33 5.68 3.57
C TYR A 49 19.27 4.51 3.88
N ASP A 50 20.15 4.67 4.88
CA ASP A 50 21.16 3.68 5.26
C ASP A 50 21.97 3.12 4.07
N GLY A 51 22.28 3.98 3.08
CA GLY A 51 23.03 3.61 1.88
C GLY A 51 22.21 2.93 0.77
N TYR A 52 20.91 2.67 0.98
CA TYR A 52 20.04 2.09 -0.04
C TYR A 52 19.31 3.17 -0.86
N PRO A 53 19.14 2.99 -2.18
CA PRO A 53 18.53 3.98 -3.07
C PRO A 53 16.99 3.91 -3.04
N ILE A 54 16.36 4.52 -2.05
CA ILE A 54 14.91 4.40 -1.78
C ILE A 54 14.05 4.83 -2.97
N ALA A 55 14.27 6.02 -3.54
CA ALA A 55 13.52 6.51 -4.70
C ALA A 55 13.55 5.53 -5.88
N SER A 56 14.72 4.93 -6.16
CA SER A 56 14.88 3.94 -7.24
C SER A 56 14.13 2.64 -6.95
N LEU A 57 14.15 2.17 -5.69
CA LEU A 57 13.41 0.99 -5.26
C LEU A 57 11.90 1.21 -5.34
N VAL A 58 11.41 2.39 -4.93
CA VAL A 58 10.00 2.77 -5.04
C VAL A 58 9.55 2.73 -6.50
N GLN A 59 10.31 3.36 -7.40
CA GLN A 59 9.99 3.41 -8.83
C GLN A 59 10.00 2.03 -9.48
N SER A 60 10.95 1.16 -9.11
CA SER A 60 11.16 -0.13 -9.78
C SER A 60 10.42 -1.31 -9.15
N LYS A 61 10.01 -1.20 -7.87
CA LYS A 61 9.37 -2.30 -7.12
C LYS A 61 7.94 -1.98 -6.71
N LEU A 62 7.70 -0.81 -6.14
CA LEU A 62 6.43 -0.48 -5.50
C LEU A 62 5.42 0.11 -6.50
N MET A 63 5.82 1.15 -7.24
CA MET A 63 4.94 1.87 -8.17
C MET A 63 4.22 0.94 -9.16
N PRO A 64 4.89 0.00 -9.86
CA PRO A 64 4.21 -0.85 -10.84
C PRO A 64 3.20 -1.82 -10.21
N SER A 65 3.38 -2.18 -8.93
CA SER A 65 2.42 -3.01 -8.21
C SER A 65 1.22 -2.19 -7.75
N PHE A 66 1.45 -0.95 -7.34
CA PHE A 66 0.39 -0.03 -6.94
C PHE A 66 -0.51 0.34 -8.13
N GLU A 67 0.06 0.71 -9.28
CA GLU A 67 -0.71 1.06 -10.49
C GLU A 67 -1.67 -0.05 -10.92
N LYS A 68 -1.26 -1.33 -10.79
CA LYS A 68 -2.13 -2.48 -11.09
C LYS A 68 -3.27 -2.62 -10.10
N LEU A 69 -3.00 -2.42 -8.81
CA LEU A 69 -4.03 -2.43 -7.78
C LEU A 69 -5.04 -1.30 -8.01
N GLU A 70 -4.56 -0.09 -8.26
CA GLU A 70 -5.40 1.08 -8.50
C GLU A 70 -6.31 0.87 -9.73
N GLN A 71 -5.77 0.31 -10.81
CA GLN A 71 -6.55 -0.04 -12.01
C GLN A 71 -7.68 -1.03 -11.68
N ALA A 72 -7.38 -2.09 -10.91
CA ALA A 72 -8.37 -3.07 -10.50
C ALA A 72 -9.48 -2.47 -9.61
N VAL A 73 -9.11 -1.63 -8.63
CA VAL A 73 -10.05 -0.90 -7.77
C VAL A 73 -10.93 0.05 -8.60
N THR A 74 -10.34 0.78 -9.54
CA THR A 74 -11.06 1.71 -10.44
C THR A 74 -12.03 0.98 -11.35
N ALA A 75 -11.65 -0.20 -11.86
CA ALA A 75 -12.51 -1.06 -12.66
C ALA A 75 -13.61 -1.77 -11.84
N VAL A 76 -13.56 -1.66 -10.51
CA VAL A 76 -14.45 -2.37 -9.57
C VAL A 76 -14.35 -3.90 -9.75
N ASP A 77 -13.19 -4.38 -10.19
CA ASP A 77 -12.87 -5.80 -10.29
C ASP A 77 -12.33 -6.27 -8.93
N TRP A 78 -13.24 -6.69 -8.05
CA TRP A 78 -12.87 -7.07 -6.69
C TRP A 78 -12.00 -8.32 -6.58
N GLU A 79 -12.09 -9.23 -7.55
CA GLU A 79 -11.26 -10.43 -7.57
C GLU A 79 -9.83 -10.09 -7.98
N ASP A 80 -9.66 -9.26 -9.02
CA ASP A 80 -8.33 -8.76 -9.37
C ASP A 80 -7.79 -7.83 -8.28
N ALA A 81 -8.59 -6.91 -7.73
CA ALA A 81 -8.14 -6.00 -6.67
C ALA A 81 -7.63 -6.76 -5.43
N ASP A 82 -8.31 -7.84 -5.04
CA ASP A 82 -7.86 -8.73 -3.96
C ASP A 82 -6.47 -9.34 -4.26
N SER A 83 -6.32 -9.90 -5.47
CA SER A 83 -5.06 -10.49 -5.94
C SER A 83 -3.92 -9.47 -6.07
N GLN A 84 -4.22 -8.27 -6.58
CA GLN A 84 -3.24 -7.19 -6.71
C GLN A 84 -2.85 -6.62 -5.35
N PHE A 85 -3.74 -6.63 -4.37
CA PHE A 85 -3.43 -6.17 -3.02
C PHE A 85 -2.40 -7.10 -2.35
N GLU A 86 -2.55 -8.42 -2.49
CA GLU A 86 -1.51 -9.37 -2.02
C GLU A 86 -0.17 -9.16 -2.72
N LYS A 87 -0.17 -8.88 -4.03
CA LYS A 87 1.05 -8.54 -4.78
C LYS A 87 1.69 -7.24 -4.29
N LEU A 88 0.89 -6.23 -3.93
CA LEU A 88 1.39 -5.00 -3.32
C LEU A 88 2.11 -5.32 -2.00
N LEU A 89 1.51 -6.11 -1.10
CA LEU A 89 2.16 -6.51 0.14
C LEU A 89 3.45 -7.32 -0.09
N ALA A 90 3.47 -8.17 -1.12
CA ALA A 90 4.68 -8.87 -1.54
C ALA A 90 5.78 -7.91 -2.03
N SER A 91 5.41 -6.81 -2.71
CA SER A 91 6.36 -5.76 -3.12
C SER A 91 6.97 -5.02 -1.93
N CYS A 92 6.18 -4.74 -0.88
CA CYS A 92 6.67 -4.18 0.38
C CYS A 92 7.76 -5.08 0.99
N ASN A 93 7.45 -6.37 1.11
CA ASN A 93 8.38 -7.35 1.69
C ASN A 93 9.64 -7.55 0.82
N THR A 94 9.52 -7.46 -0.50
CA THR A 94 10.66 -7.54 -1.42
C THR A 94 11.61 -6.35 -1.22
N CYS A 95 11.06 -5.14 -1.07
CA CYS A 95 11.86 -3.94 -0.78
C CYS A 95 12.55 -4.06 0.58
N HIS A 96 11.81 -4.44 1.63
CA HIS A 96 12.38 -4.63 2.96
C HIS A 96 13.46 -5.72 2.99
N GLN A 97 13.33 -6.78 2.21
CA GLN A 97 14.39 -7.79 2.08
C GLN A 97 15.64 -7.20 1.39
N ALA A 98 15.45 -6.45 0.31
CA ALA A 98 16.54 -5.85 -0.46
C ALA A 98 17.33 -4.79 0.32
N THR A 99 16.71 -4.19 1.34
CA THR A 99 17.34 -3.20 2.22
C THR A 99 17.76 -3.77 3.58
N GLU A 100 17.85 -5.09 3.73
CA GLU A 100 18.24 -5.78 4.98
C GLU A 100 17.28 -5.60 6.17
N HIS A 101 16.04 -5.17 5.92
CA HIS A 101 14.96 -5.01 6.89
C HIS A 101 13.93 -6.15 6.85
N SER A 102 14.33 -7.37 6.50
CA SER A 102 13.43 -8.53 6.32
C SER A 102 12.61 -8.92 7.57
N PHE A 103 13.00 -8.45 8.75
CA PHE A 103 12.23 -8.59 9.99
C PHE A 103 10.94 -7.75 9.99
N ILE A 104 10.83 -6.72 9.14
CA ILE A 104 9.61 -5.94 8.91
C ILE A 104 8.74 -6.66 7.89
N ARG A 105 8.02 -7.70 8.35
CA ARG A 105 7.14 -8.50 7.49
C ARG A 105 5.71 -7.96 7.50
N VAL A 106 5.31 -7.37 6.38
CA VAL A 106 3.93 -6.89 6.15
C VAL A 106 3.04 -8.06 5.73
N ARG A 107 1.85 -8.16 6.31
CA ARG A 107 0.85 -9.19 6.00
C ARG A 107 -0.56 -8.60 6.08
N ARG A 108 -1.47 -9.11 5.27
CA ARG A 108 -2.89 -8.75 5.35
C ARG A 108 -3.51 -9.24 6.65
N THR A 109 -4.47 -8.48 7.15
CA THR A 109 -5.37 -8.91 8.22
C THR A 109 -6.74 -8.31 7.96
N THR A 110 -7.78 -9.14 8.14
CA THR A 110 -9.18 -8.72 8.01
C THR A 110 -9.74 -8.17 9.32
N ALA A 111 -8.96 -8.21 10.41
CA ALA A 111 -9.35 -7.56 11.65
C ALA A 111 -9.32 -6.05 11.47
N ASN A 112 -10.42 -5.38 11.84
CA ASN A 112 -10.54 -3.93 11.82
C ASN A 112 -10.20 -3.36 13.21
N PRO A 113 -9.01 -2.73 13.40
CA PRO A 113 -8.65 -2.07 14.65
C PRO A 113 -9.08 -0.60 14.70
N PHE A 114 -9.71 -0.08 13.65
CA PHE A 114 -9.98 1.35 13.49
C PHE A 114 -11.37 1.71 14.00
N MET A 115 -11.52 2.95 14.49
CA MET A 115 -12.82 3.55 14.82
C MET A 115 -13.54 4.02 13.55
N GLN A 116 -13.71 3.12 12.59
CA GLN A 116 -14.24 3.38 11.26
C GLN A 116 -14.94 2.12 10.74
N SER A 117 -16.14 2.26 10.19
CA SER A 117 -16.77 1.20 9.41
C SER A 117 -16.21 1.17 7.99
N PHE A 118 -16.00 -0.03 7.45
CA PHE A 118 -15.57 -0.25 6.07
C PHE A 118 -16.72 -0.77 5.20
N ASP A 119 -17.87 -1.10 5.78
CA ASP A 119 -19.05 -1.51 5.03
C ASP A 119 -19.50 -0.38 4.07
N PRO A 120 -19.98 -0.71 2.86
CA PRO A 120 -20.60 0.26 1.98
C PRO A 120 -21.79 0.94 2.68
N GLN A 121 -21.87 2.27 2.59
CA GLN A 121 -23.06 2.99 3.03
C GLN A 121 -24.21 2.69 2.05
N ARG A 122 -25.40 2.40 2.59
CA ARG A 122 -26.62 2.16 1.80
C ARG A 122 -27.25 3.46 1.33
#